data_AF-A0A7C3AC44-F1
#
_entry.id   AF-A0A7C3AC44-F1
#
_cell.length_a   1.000
_cell.length_b   1.000
_cell.length_c   1.000
_cell.angle_alpha   90.00
_cell.angle_beta   90.00
_cell.angle_gamma   90.00
#
_symmetry.space_group_name_H-M   'P 1'
#
loop_
_entity.id
_entity.type
_entity.pdbx_description
1 polymer ?
#
loop_
_entity_poly.entity_id
_entity_poly.type
_entity_poly.pdbx_seq_one_letter_code
_entity_poly.pdbx_strand_id
1 'polypeptide(L)'
;MAEYNLRCHGIKERLKMDGFLIRNGERVVFIGDSITDAGRDGDPNGLGYGYVSIIATLVTVAYPDRKIQFINKGISGNRIVELRE
;
A
#
# COMPACT_ATOMS: atom_id res chain seq x y z
N MET A 1 14.48 -2.59 -30.57
CA MET A 1 13.06 -3.01 -30.66
C MET A 1 12.33 -2.43 -29.47
N ALA A 2 11.42 -1.49 -29.77
CA ALA A 2 10.43 -0.82 -28.92
C ALA A 2 10.93 0.04 -27.73
N GLU A 3 11.18 1.32 -28.01
CA GLU A 3 11.03 2.41 -27.04
C GLU A 3 9.57 2.46 -26.55
N TYR A 4 9.35 2.21 -25.26
CA TYR A 4 8.06 2.44 -24.63
C TYR A 4 7.96 3.92 -24.22
N ASN A 5 7.26 4.70 -25.05
CA ASN A 5 6.95 6.11 -24.89
C ASN A 5 6.02 6.34 -23.67
N LEU A 6 6.55 6.22 -22.47
CA LEU A 6 5.83 6.62 -21.26
C LEU A 6 5.96 8.12 -21.05
N ARG A 7 4.83 8.82 -21.24
CA ARG A 7 4.53 10.23 -20.93
C ARG A 7 4.69 10.53 -19.43
N CYS A 8 5.87 10.31 -18.86
CA CYS A 8 6.12 10.45 -17.43
C CYS A 8 7.51 11.06 -17.19
N HIS A 9 7.75 12.27 -17.70
CA HIS A 9 8.99 13.02 -17.45
C HIS A 9 9.29 13.13 -15.94
N GLY A 10 8.29 13.29 -15.08
CA GLY A 10 8.47 13.41 -13.63
C GLY A 10 8.61 12.10 -12.84
N ILE A 11 8.44 10.92 -13.46
CA ILE A 11 8.60 9.61 -12.76
C ILE A 11 10.01 9.07 -12.95
N LYS A 12 10.61 9.29 -14.14
CA LYS A 12 11.96 8.81 -14.45
C LYS A 12 13.04 9.45 -13.57
N GLU A 13 12.93 10.73 -13.22
CA GLU A 13 13.85 11.39 -12.29
C GLU A 13 13.71 10.89 -10.85
N ARG A 14 12.50 10.45 -10.47
CA ARG A 14 12.14 10.01 -9.11
C ARG A 14 12.67 8.63 -8.75
N LEU A 15 12.96 7.81 -9.76
CA LEU A 15 13.56 6.47 -9.60
C LEU A 15 15.07 6.51 -9.26
N LYS A 16 15.70 7.71 -9.21
CA LYS A 16 17.13 7.86 -8.88
C LYS A 16 17.44 7.82 -7.37
N MET A 17 16.46 7.61 -6.50
CA MET A 17 16.67 7.38 -5.07
C MET A 17 16.08 6.01 -4.72
N ASP A 18 16.96 5.06 -4.36
CA ASP A 18 16.73 3.70 -3.80
C ASP A 18 15.60 2.79 -4.36
N GLY A 19 14.93 3.19 -5.44
CA GLY A 19 13.88 2.41 -6.10
C GLY A 19 12.56 2.34 -5.34
N PHE A 20 12.47 2.81 -4.09
CA PHE A 20 11.25 2.71 -3.29
C PHE A 20 10.45 4.02 -3.30
N LEU A 21 9.28 3.98 -3.97
CA LEU A 21 8.48 5.16 -4.33
C LEU A 21 7.84 5.90 -3.14
N ILE A 22 7.63 5.23 -2.01
CA ILE A 22 6.88 5.76 -0.86
C ILE A 22 7.80 6.58 0.04
N ARG A 23 7.56 7.88 0.18
CA ARG A 23 8.43 8.80 0.93
C ARG A 23 8.17 8.75 2.44
N ASN A 24 9.14 9.24 3.21
CA ASN A 24 8.96 9.46 4.64
C ASN A 24 7.74 10.36 4.92
N GLY A 25 6.89 9.99 5.89
CA GLY A 25 5.70 10.74 6.27
C GLY A 25 4.48 10.51 5.38
N GLU A 26 4.57 9.70 4.34
CA GLU A 26 3.42 9.39 3.48
C GLU A 26 2.47 8.37 4.12
N ARG A 27 1.23 8.40 3.62
CA ARG A 27 0.17 7.48 4.00
C ARG A 27 -0.17 6.55 2.84
N VAL A 28 -0.25 5.26 3.13
CA VAL A 28 -0.65 4.21 2.21
C VAL A 28 -1.96 3.62 2.68
N VAL A 29 -3.00 3.71 1.85
CA VAL A 29 -4.33 3.15 2.15
C VAL A 29 -4.57 1.93 1.27
N PHE A 30 -4.80 0.79 1.90
CA PHE A 30 -5.20 -0.45 1.24
C PHE A 30 -6.73 -0.52 1.24
N ILE A 31 -7.32 -0.75 0.06
CA ILE A 31 -8.75 -0.90 -0.14
C ILE A 31 -8.97 -2.21 -0.89
N GLY A 32 -10.00 -2.96 -0.51
CA GLY A 32 -10.34 -4.21 -1.18
C GLY A 32 -11.44 -4.97 -0.46
N ASP A 33 -11.50 -6.27 -0.74
CA ASP A 33 -12.50 -7.19 -0.20
C ASP A 33 -12.03 -7.86 1.11
N SER A 34 -12.60 -9.02 1.42
CA SER A 34 -12.23 -9.84 2.57
C SER A 34 -10.74 -10.18 2.66
N ILE A 35 -10.03 -10.30 1.53
CA ILE A 35 -8.59 -10.60 1.50
C ILE A 35 -7.80 -9.40 2.04
N THR A 36 -8.23 -8.19 1.69
CA THR A 36 -7.66 -6.96 2.24
C THR A 36 -8.07 -6.77 3.68
N ASP A 37 -9.36 -6.94 4.01
CA ASP A 37 -9.88 -6.78 5.38
C ASP A 37 -9.14 -7.65 6.39
N ALA A 38 -9.05 -8.96 6.11
CA ALA A 38 -8.31 -9.94 6.91
C ALA A 38 -8.57 -9.84 8.44
N GLY A 39 -9.80 -9.52 8.84
CA GLY A 39 -10.16 -9.40 10.25
C GLY A 39 -9.55 -8.17 10.94
N ARG A 40 -9.34 -7.07 10.22
CA ARG A 40 -8.72 -5.84 10.73
C ARG A 40 -9.36 -5.26 11.98
N ASP A 41 -10.66 -5.47 12.19
CA ASP A 41 -11.35 -4.98 13.38
C ASP A 41 -10.98 -5.78 14.67
N GLY A 42 -10.46 -7.00 14.52
CA GLY A 42 -9.94 -7.81 15.63
C GLY A 42 -8.45 -7.57 15.92
N ASP A 43 -7.72 -6.94 15.00
CA ASP A 43 -6.31 -6.58 15.17
C ASP A 43 -6.17 -5.24 15.90
N PRO A 44 -5.45 -5.16 17.05
CA PRO A 44 -5.19 -3.90 17.74
C PRO A 44 -4.52 -2.82 16.88
N ASN A 45 -3.78 -3.21 15.85
CA ASN A 45 -3.15 -2.27 14.92
C ASN A 45 -4.08 -1.83 13.78
N GLY A 46 -5.26 -2.45 13.65
CA GLY A 46 -6.23 -2.15 12.60
C GLY A 46 -5.77 -2.51 11.19
N LEU A 47 -4.73 -3.34 11.04
CA LEU A 47 -4.19 -3.76 9.74
C LEU A 47 -4.69 -5.16 9.34
N GLY A 48 -5.16 -5.95 10.29
CA GLY A 48 -5.63 -7.31 10.07
C GLY A 48 -4.48 -8.32 10.01
N TYR A 49 -4.84 -9.59 9.83
CA TYR A 49 -3.90 -10.71 9.90
C TYR A 49 -3.44 -11.20 8.51
N GLY A 50 -3.62 -10.35 7.49
CA GLY A 50 -3.37 -10.67 6.08
C GLY A 50 -2.18 -9.93 5.49
N TYR A 51 -2.20 -9.78 4.17
CA TYR A 51 -1.06 -9.21 3.44
C TYR A 51 -0.77 -7.74 3.82
N VAL A 52 -1.77 -6.98 4.29
CA VAL A 52 -1.59 -5.58 4.68
C VAL A 52 -0.63 -5.45 5.87
N SER A 53 -0.78 -6.27 6.91
CA SER A 53 0.13 -6.26 8.06
C SER A 53 1.52 -6.81 7.73
N ILE A 54 1.60 -7.80 6.83
CA ILE A 54 2.88 -8.33 6.34
C ILE A 54 3.65 -7.23 5.59
N ILE A 55 3.01 -6.52 4.65
CA ILE A 55 3.66 -5.42 3.91
C ILE A 55 4.08 -4.31 4.87
N ALA A 56 3.19 -3.88 5.76
CA ALA A 56 3.49 -2.83 6.73
C ALA A 56 4.73 -3.18 7.57
N THR A 57 4.81 -4.43 8.04
CA THR A 57 5.96 -4.92 8.81
C THR A 57 7.23 -4.95 7.99
N LEU A 58 7.21 -5.58 6.80
CA LEU A 58 8.39 -5.70 5.95
C LEU A 58 8.93 -4.34 5.52
N VAL A 59 8.05 -3.40 5.15
CA VAL A 59 8.46 -2.06 4.75
C VAL A 59 9.02 -1.28 5.95
N THR A 60 8.40 -1.39 7.12
CA THR A 60 8.90 -0.72 8.34
C THR A 60 10.28 -1.24 8.74
N VAL A 61 10.52 -2.55 8.62
CA VAL A 61 11.83 -3.17 8.90
C VAL A 61 12.87 -2.79 7.85
N ALA A 62 12.50 -2.77 6.57
CA ALA A 62 13.42 -2.44 5.49
C ALA A 62 13.78 -0.94 5.43
N TYR A 63 12.88 -0.07 5.87
CA TYR A 63 13.02 1.39 5.81
C TYR A 63 12.68 2.07 7.15
N PRO A 64 13.43 1.79 8.24
CA PRO A 64 13.09 2.26 9.58
C PRO A 64 13.10 3.79 9.71
N ASP A 65 13.87 4.50 8.88
CA ASP A 65 13.90 5.96 8.85
C ASP A 65 12.69 6.59 8.16
N ARG A 66 11.84 5.79 7.50
CA ARG A 66 10.61 6.24 6.84
C ARG A 66 9.41 5.99 7.75
N LYS A 67 8.85 7.07 8.29
CA LYS A 67 7.60 7.06 9.06
C LYS A 67 6.40 6.96 8.11
N ILE A 68 6.14 5.78 7.59
CA ILE A 68 5.01 5.51 6.68
C ILE A 68 3.79 5.10 7.49
N GLN A 69 2.63 5.71 7.23
CA GLN A 69 1.37 5.31 7.84
C GLN A 69 0.63 4.34 6.94
N PHE A 70 0.44 3.10 7.39
CA PHE A 70 -0.38 2.11 6.70
C PHE A 70 -1.80 2.09 7.26
N ILE A 71 -2.80 2.03 6.39
CA ILE A 71 -4.22 1.98 6.77
C ILE A 71 -4.90 0.88 5.97
N ASN A 72 -5.64 0.02 6.65
CA ASN A 72 -6.50 -0.97 6.01
C ASN A 72 -7.96 -0.50 5.98
N LYS A 73 -8.54 -0.43 4.79
CA LYS A 73 -9.95 -0.13 4.50
C LYS A 73 -10.62 -1.25 3.70
N GLY A 74 -10.11 -2.48 3.82
CA GLY A 74 -10.78 -3.67 3.33
C GLY A 74 -12.15 -3.84 3.99
N ILE A 75 -13.09 -4.38 3.23
CA ILE A 75 -14.45 -4.69 3.70
C ILE A 75 -14.75 -6.13 3.30
N SER A 76 -14.93 -7.00 4.30
CA SER A 76 -15.32 -8.38 4.06
C SER A 76 -16.75 -8.47 3.49
N GLY A 77 -16.96 -9.35 2.51
CA GLY A 77 -18.24 -9.48 1.82
C GLY A 77 -18.41 -8.57 0.59
N ASN A 78 -17.54 -7.57 0.38
CA ASN A 78 -17.58 -6.75 -0.83
C ASN A 78 -17.23 -7.57 -2.06
N ARG A 79 -18.15 -7.64 -3.02
CA ARG A 79 -17.82 -7.93 -4.43
C ARG A 79 -17.49 -6.61 -5.13
N ILE A 80 -16.66 -6.63 -6.18
CA ILE A 80 -16.18 -5.45 -6.93
C ILE A 80 -17.29 -4.43 -7.29
N VAL A 81 -18.54 -4.87 -7.43
CA VAL A 81 -19.72 -4.04 -7.72
C VAL A 81 -20.16 -3.08 -6.59
N GLU A 82 -19.66 -3.25 -5.37
CA GLU A 82 -20.06 -2.46 -4.19
C GLU A 82 -19.05 -1.36 -3.81
N LEU A 83 -17.91 -1.27 -4.49
CA LEU A 83 -17.00 -0.12 -4.38
C LEU A 83 -17.58 1.08 -5.15
N ARG A 84 -18.40 1.89 -4.48
CA ARG A 84 -18.76 3.24 -4.93
C ARG A 84 -18.04 4.28 -4.07
N GLU A 85 -17.74 5.40 -4.73
CA GLU A 85 -16.84 6.53 -4.40
C GLU A 85 -16.75 6.95 -2.93
#